data_AF-A0A6G4UZ09-F1
#
_entry.id   AF-A0A6G4UZ09-F1
#
_cell.length_a   1.000
_cell.length_b   1.000
_cell.length_c   1.000
_cell.angle_alpha   90.00
_cell.angle_beta   90.00
_cell.angle_gamma   90.00
#
_symmetry.space_group_name_H-M   'P 1'
#
loop_
_entity.id
_entity.type
_entity.pdbx_description
1 polymer ?
#
loop_
_entity_poly.entity_id
_entity_poly.type
_entity_poly.pdbx_seq_one_letter_code
_entity_poly.pdbx_strand_id
1 'polypeptide(L)'
;MNDLHRCRLALPALMVAAAAAGAAFHGVFGYGPLLLPVAVAAAVPVTLSYLLRRASLEVTCVVSAVLWLMTSSLTLRMGEPVVVGLTGTLEGEVNGWARLLSVSIPAPVRPDLLTVGIPAGKPTTLARTCTPPVSPRRRPISWRSWPAWRRQSPTPSLFEASEPARWRVGVLTLFDGVRWSSDAVFRVGGPTITMPAPDGSPLREDVRILDLTGQLLPVAEQPARLVGDGLAADATAGLALHAQGLEQGYRYGLDAVRTRVRTPAQQSAQRVSRDDPQLTKLPLGIPASLRDFAESTH
;
A
#
# COMPACT_ATOMS: atom_id res chain seq x y z
N MET A 1 50.99 -5.82 -21.82
CA MET A 1 50.82 -6.71 -20.65
C MET A 1 49.86 -6.16 -19.56
N ASN A 2 49.28 -4.95 -19.71
CA ASN A 2 48.40 -4.35 -18.69
C ASN A 2 46.90 -4.66 -18.85
N ASP A 3 46.41 -5.01 -20.05
CA ASP A 3 44.97 -5.23 -20.28
C ASP A 3 44.44 -6.56 -19.72
N LEU A 4 45.30 -7.58 -19.65
CA LEU A 4 44.98 -8.88 -19.07
C LEU A 4 44.72 -8.82 -17.57
N HIS A 5 45.42 -7.94 -16.84
CA HIS A 5 45.18 -7.74 -15.40
C HIS A 5 43.89 -6.95 -15.12
N ARG A 6 43.55 -5.96 -15.96
CA ARG A 6 42.30 -5.20 -15.82
C ARG A 6 41.07 -6.08 -16.10
N CYS A 7 41.14 -6.95 -17.13
CA CYS A 7 40.05 -7.91 -17.42
C CYS A 7 39.84 -8.94 -16.29
N ARG A 8 40.93 -9.39 -15.63
CA ARG A 8 40.84 -10.37 -14.54
C ARG A 8 40.17 -9.83 -13.28
N LEU A 9 40.27 -8.53 -13.03
CA LEU A 9 39.64 -7.89 -11.85
C LEU A 9 38.22 -7.39 -12.14
N ALA A 10 37.89 -7.04 -13.39
CA ALA A 10 36.58 -6.51 -13.76
C ALA A 10 35.46 -7.58 -13.65
N LEU A 11 35.72 -8.82 -14.06
CA LEU A 11 34.75 -9.92 -14.02
C LEU A 11 34.25 -10.27 -12.60
N PRO A 12 35.11 -10.48 -11.59
CA PRO A 12 34.65 -10.76 -10.23
C PRO A 12 33.93 -9.55 -9.61
N ALA A 13 34.38 -8.32 -9.90
CA ALA A 13 33.68 -7.12 -9.42
C ALA A 13 32.26 -7.01 -10.00
N LEU A 14 32.07 -7.35 -11.27
CA LEU A 14 30.76 -7.37 -11.92
C LEU A 14 29.85 -8.46 -11.32
N MET A 15 30.39 -9.66 -11.04
CA MET A 15 29.65 -10.71 -10.34
C MET A 15 29.18 -10.27 -8.96
N VAL A 16 30.05 -9.65 -8.17
CA VAL A 16 29.71 -9.17 -6.82
C VAL A 16 28.65 -8.08 -6.90
N ALA A 17 28.75 -7.15 -7.85
CA ALA A 17 27.74 -6.11 -8.04
C ALA A 17 26.38 -6.68 -8.45
N ALA A 18 26.34 -7.65 -9.37
CA ALA A 18 25.11 -8.33 -9.78
C ALA A 18 24.48 -9.13 -8.64
N ALA A 19 25.30 -9.87 -7.87
CA ALA A 19 24.85 -10.61 -6.70
C ALA A 19 24.31 -9.68 -5.60
N ALA A 20 24.97 -8.55 -5.35
CA ALA A 20 24.52 -7.55 -4.38
C ALA A 20 23.19 -6.89 -4.81
N ALA A 21 23.03 -6.61 -6.11
CA ALA A 21 21.78 -6.09 -6.65
C ALA A 21 20.63 -7.10 -6.51
N GLY A 22 20.86 -8.38 -6.78
CA GLY A 22 19.87 -9.45 -6.56
C GLY A 22 19.55 -9.66 -5.08
N ALA A 23 20.57 -9.63 -4.21
CA ALA A 23 20.40 -9.75 -2.77
C ALA A 23 19.58 -8.60 -2.16
N ALA A 24 19.60 -7.40 -2.75
CA ALA A 24 18.77 -6.29 -2.27
C ALA A 24 17.26 -6.60 -2.30
N PHE A 25 16.81 -7.51 -3.17
CA PHE A 25 15.40 -7.89 -3.29
C PHE A 25 14.97 -9.03 -2.34
N HIS A 26 15.89 -9.62 -1.57
CA HIS A 26 15.58 -10.74 -0.66
C HIS A 26 14.49 -10.42 0.37
N GLY A 27 14.42 -9.17 0.84
CA GLY A 27 13.43 -8.74 1.84
C GLY A 27 12.00 -8.68 1.29
N VAL A 28 11.83 -8.67 -0.04
CA VAL A 28 10.52 -8.60 -0.70
C VAL A 28 10.01 -9.98 -1.10
N PHE A 29 10.89 -10.87 -1.58
CA PHE A 29 10.48 -12.16 -2.16
C PHE A 29 10.94 -13.40 -1.37
N GLY A 30 11.79 -13.24 -0.34
CA GLY A 30 12.39 -14.35 0.39
C GLY A 30 13.50 -15.07 -0.40
N TYR A 31 14.31 -15.89 0.28
CA TYR A 31 15.48 -16.55 -0.35
C TYR A 31 15.12 -17.73 -1.26
N GLY A 32 14.07 -18.48 -0.96
CA GLY A 32 13.75 -19.75 -1.63
C GLY A 32 13.58 -19.65 -3.16
N PRO A 33 12.56 -18.93 -3.66
CA PRO A 33 12.30 -18.83 -5.09
C PRO A 33 13.32 -17.98 -5.86
N LEU A 34 14.11 -17.14 -5.17
CA LEU A 34 15.07 -16.23 -5.81
C LEU A 34 16.45 -16.87 -6.08
N LEU A 35 16.82 -17.95 -5.39
CA LEU A 35 18.17 -18.51 -5.50
C LEU A 35 18.53 -18.94 -6.93
N LEU A 36 17.62 -19.66 -7.60
CA LEU A 36 17.86 -20.14 -8.96
C LEU A 36 17.89 -18.99 -9.99
N PRO A 37 16.90 -18.07 -10.04
CA PRO A 37 16.97 -16.90 -10.94
C PRO A 37 18.20 -16.02 -10.72
N VAL A 38 18.59 -15.76 -9.47
CA VAL A 38 19.75 -14.93 -9.15
C VAL A 38 21.05 -15.61 -9.57
N ALA A 39 21.18 -16.92 -9.35
CA ALA A 39 22.35 -17.68 -9.78
C ALA A 39 22.50 -17.67 -11.31
N VAL A 40 21.39 -17.88 -12.04
CA VAL A 40 21.38 -17.83 -13.52
C VAL A 40 21.72 -16.43 -14.02
N ALA A 41 21.09 -15.39 -13.45
CA ALA A 41 21.33 -13.99 -13.81
C ALA A 41 22.78 -13.54 -13.52
N ALA A 42 23.44 -14.12 -12.52
CA ALA A 42 24.84 -13.82 -12.21
C ALA A 42 25.82 -14.58 -13.13
N ALA A 43 25.54 -15.84 -13.45
CA ALA A 43 26.47 -16.70 -14.19
C ALA A 43 26.45 -16.46 -15.71
N VAL A 44 25.26 -16.26 -16.29
CA VAL A 44 25.06 -16.17 -17.75
C VAL A 44 25.77 -14.97 -18.38
N PRO A 45 25.65 -13.72 -17.87
CA PRO A 45 26.31 -12.57 -18.50
C PRO A 45 27.85 -12.67 -18.46
N VAL A 46 28.39 -13.30 -17.43
CA VAL A 46 29.84 -13.46 -17.19
C VAL A 46 30.42 -14.50 -18.15
N THR A 47 29.75 -15.65 -18.28
CA THR A 47 30.15 -16.67 -19.26
C THR A 47 30.02 -16.14 -20.68
N LEU A 48 28.93 -15.43 -20.98
CA LEU A 48 28.71 -14.82 -22.29
C LEU A 48 29.79 -13.78 -22.62
N SER A 49 30.11 -12.88 -21.70
CA SER A 49 31.18 -11.88 -21.89
C SER A 49 32.54 -12.53 -22.12
N TYR A 50 32.82 -13.65 -21.45
CA TYR A 50 34.05 -14.41 -21.65
C TYR A 50 34.12 -15.09 -23.02
N LEU A 51 32.99 -15.63 -23.52
CA LEU A 51 32.87 -16.26 -24.83
C LEU A 51 32.94 -15.24 -25.97
N LEU A 52 32.31 -14.08 -25.79
CA LEU A 52 32.24 -12.99 -26.76
C LEU A 52 33.44 -12.04 -26.71
N ARG A 53 34.50 -12.35 -25.94
CA ARG A 53 35.68 -11.48 -25.80
C ARG A 53 36.42 -11.11 -27.10
N ARG A 54 36.12 -11.80 -28.20
CA ARG A 54 36.68 -11.56 -29.54
C ARG A 54 35.68 -10.90 -30.50
N ALA A 55 34.42 -10.76 -30.10
CA ALA A 55 33.39 -10.13 -30.92
C ALA A 55 33.49 -8.60 -30.81
N SER A 56 32.86 -7.89 -31.76
CA SER A 56 32.71 -6.44 -31.65
C SER A 56 31.79 -6.08 -30.47
N LEU A 57 31.94 -4.86 -29.98
CA LEU A 57 31.17 -4.35 -28.84
C LEU A 57 29.66 -4.33 -29.16
N GLU A 58 29.31 -4.02 -30.40
CA GLU A 58 27.92 -4.02 -30.90
C GLU A 58 27.29 -5.42 -30.80
N VAL A 59 27.98 -6.44 -31.31
CA VAL A 59 27.51 -7.83 -31.24
C VAL A 59 27.38 -8.28 -29.79
N THR A 60 28.37 -7.95 -28.95
CA THR A 60 28.35 -8.31 -27.53
C THR A 60 27.17 -7.66 -26.80
N CYS A 61 26.86 -6.39 -27.11
CA CYS A 61 25.76 -5.66 -26.52
C CYS A 61 24.40 -6.26 -26.93
N VAL A 62 24.20 -6.49 -28.24
CA VAL A 62 22.95 -7.07 -28.77
C VAL A 62 22.71 -8.48 -28.23
N VAL A 63 23.73 -9.34 -28.25
CA VAL A 63 23.61 -10.72 -27.77
C VAL A 63 23.35 -10.76 -26.26
N SER A 64 23.97 -9.88 -25.49
CA SER A 64 23.72 -9.77 -24.05
C SER A 64 22.30 -9.32 -23.73
N ALA A 65 21.78 -8.32 -24.46
CA ALA A 65 20.41 -7.84 -24.29
C ALA A 65 19.37 -8.94 -24.63
N VAL A 66 19.57 -9.66 -25.73
CA VAL A 66 18.66 -10.75 -26.15
C VAL A 66 18.67 -11.89 -25.15
N LEU A 67 19.85 -12.33 -24.68
CA LEU A 67 19.96 -13.40 -23.69
C LEU A 67 19.38 -13.00 -22.35
N TRP A 68 19.56 -11.75 -21.94
CA TRP A 68 18.95 -11.23 -20.72
C TRP A 68 17.43 -11.24 -20.81
N LEU A 69 16.84 -10.75 -21.92
CA LEU A 69 15.39 -10.78 -22.14
C LEU A 69 14.83 -12.20 -22.15
N MET A 70 15.51 -13.12 -22.85
CA MET A 70 15.13 -14.55 -22.87
C MET A 70 15.16 -15.16 -21.47
N THR A 71 16.21 -14.90 -20.70
CA THR A 71 16.38 -15.43 -19.34
C THR A 71 15.31 -14.88 -18.39
N SER A 72 15.08 -13.57 -18.41
CA SER A 72 14.03 -12.92 -17.62
C SER A 72 12.64 -13.44 -17.97
N SER A 73 12.37 -13.64 -19.27
CA SER A 73 11.09 -14.19 -19.73
C SER A 73 10.88 -15.64 -19.27
N LEU A 74 11.89 -16.50 -19.43
CA LEU A 74 11.82 -17.91 -19.01
C LEU A 74 11.64 -18.06 -17.49
N THR A 75 12.33 -17.22 -16.71
CA THR A 75 12.34 -17.33 -15.24
C THR A 75 11.11 -16.71 -14.61
N LEU A 76 10.62 -15.57 -15.12
CA LEU A 76 9.47 -14.88 -14.53
C LEU A 76 8.12 -15.42 -15.00
N ARG A 77 8.07 -16.10 -16.16
CA ARG A 77 6.81 -16.54 -16.79
C ARG A 77 6.85 -18.01 -17.17
N MET A 78 7.36 -18.85 -16.26
CA MET A 78 7.28 -20.31 -16.42
C MET A 78 5.83 -20.73 -16.67
N GLY A 79 5.53 -21.18 -17.89
CA GLY A 79 4.20 -21.65 -18.31
C GLY A 79 3.56 -20.90 -19.49
N GLU A 80 4.08 -19.73 -19.88
CA GLU A 80 3.57 -18.97 -21.03
C GLU A 80 4.39 -19.21 -22.32
N PRO A 81 3.79 -19.08 -23.53
CA PRO A 81 4.54 -19.09 -24.77
C PRO A 81 5.60 -17.98 -24.79
N VAL A 82 6.84 -18.29 -25.18
CA VAL A 82 8.00 -17.37 -25.17
C VAL A 82 7.71 -16.02 -25.83
N VAL A 83 6.94 -16.01 -26.91
CA VAL A 83 6.56 -14.77 -27.63
C VAL A 83 5.68 -13.85 -26.77
N VAL A 84 4.73 -14.41 -26.02
CA VAL A 84 3.85 -13.68 -25.09
C VAL A 84 4.64 -13.23 -23.85
N GLY A 85 5.59 -14.07 -23.41
CA GLY A 85 6.50 -13.70 -22.33
C GLY A 85 7.38 -12.51 -22.70
N LEU A 86 7.95 -12.47 -23.91
CA LEU A 86 8.87 -11.41 -24.34
C LEU A 86 8.20 -10.03 -24.41
N THR A 87 7.00 -9.93 -24.98
CA THR A 87 6.27 -8.66 -25.05
C THR A 87 5.90 -8.16 -23.65
N GLY A 88 5.47 -9.07 -22.78
CA GLY A 88 5.17 -8.73 -21.39
C GLY A 88 6.39 -8.33 -20.56
N THR A 89 7.57 -8.91 -20.81
CA THR A 89 8.83 -8.49 -20.18
C THR A 89 9.25 -7.11 -20.65
N LEU A 90 9.17 -6.82 -21.94
CA LEU A 90 9.49 -5.49 -22.49
C LEU A 90 8.59 -4.40 -21.92
N GLU A 91 7.28 -4.65 -21.86
CA GLU A 91 6.33 -3.71 -21.28
C GLU A 91 6.57 -3.52 -19.77
N GLY A 92 6.90 -4.61 -19.08
CA GLY A 92 7.28 -4.61 -17.68
C GLY A 92 8.59 -3.87 -17.40
N GLU A 93 9.54 -3.84 -18.33
CA GLU A 93 10.82 -3.15 -18.16
C GLU A 93 10.69 -1.65 -18.45
N VAL A 94 10.02 -1.29 -19.55
CA VAL A 94 9.76 0.10 -19.94
C VAL A 94 8.89 0.80 -18.89
N ASN A 95 7.84 0.14 -18.41
CA ASN A 95 6.89 0.75 -17.47
C ASN A 95 7.13 0.35 -16.00
N GLY A 96 7.97 -0.65 -15.74
CA GLY A 96 8.19 -1.20 -14.41
C GLY A 96 8.82 -0.20 -13.46
N TRP A 97 9.73 0.65 -13.94
CA TRP A 97 10.33 1.68 -13.11
C TRP A 97 9.31 2.75 -12.70
N ALA A 98 8.44 3.17 -13.63
CA ALA A 98 7.33 4.06 -13.30
C ALA A 98 6.36 3.42 -12.30
N ARG A 99 6.08 2.11 -12.46
CA ARG A 99 5.24 1.36 -11.52
C ARG A 99 5.90 1.25 -10.13
N LEU A 100 7.18 0.90 -10.05
CA LEU A 100 7.96 0.81 -8.80
C LEU A 100 8.00 2.13 -8.04
N LEU A 101 8.09 3.25 -8.75
CA LEU A 101 8.05 4.57 -8.11
C LEU A 101 6.64 5.02 -7.73
N SER A 102 5.61 4.46 -8.37
CA SER A 102 4.20 4.74 -8.05
C SER A 102 3.64 3.85 -6.94
N VAL A 103 4.22 2.66 -6.72
CA VAL A 103 3.84 1.77 -5.63
C VAL A 103 4.49 2.32 -4.36
N SER A 104 3.66 2.97 -3.54
CA SER A 104 4.04 3.38 -2.20
C SER A 104 4.52 2.14 -1.43
N ILE A 105 5.75 2.19 -0.92
CA ILE A 105 6.35 1.12 -0.12
C ILE A 105 5.32 0.73 0.97
N PRO A 106 4.95 -0.55 1.12
CA PRO A 106 3.91 -0.94 2.07
C PRO A 106 4.29 -0.43 3.46
N ALA A 107 3.42 0.41 4.02
CA ALA A 107 3.57 0.87 5.39
C ALA A 107 3.57 -0.36 6.31
N PRO A 108 4.45 -0.43 7.33
CA PRO A 108 4.49 -1.54 8.26
C PRO A 108 3.12 -1.71 8.92
N VAL A 109 2.58 -2.93 8.86
CA VAL A 109 1.29 -3.31 9.43
C VAL A 109 1.41 -3.27 10.96
N ARG A 110 1.17 -2.11 11.56
CA ARG A 110 0.87 -1.99 13.00
C ARG A 110 -0.58 -1.56 13.15
N PRO A 111 -1.40 -2.28 13.94
CA PRO A 111 -2.83 -1.97 14.10
C PRO A 111 -3.06 -0.56 14.68
N ASP A 112 -2.10 -0.06 15.44
CA ASP A 112 -2.04 1.29 16.03
C ASP A 112 -1.75 2.41 15.01
N LEU A 113 -1.37 2.08 13.76
CA LEU A 113 -1.20 3.05 12.66
C LEU A 113 -2.43 3.18 11.75
N LEU A 114 -3.44 2.31 11.90
CA LEU A 114 -4.66 2.31 11.08
C LEU A 114 -5.85 3.05 11.71
N THR A 115 -5.75 3.45 12.99
CA THR A 115 -6.79 4.23 13.66
C THR A 115 -6.22 5.58 14.09
N VAL A 116 -6.69 6.67 13.47
CA VAL A 116 -6.37 8.02 13.95
C VAL A 116 -7.34 8.36 15.10
N GLY A 117 -6.84 8.29 16.34
CA GLY A 117 -7.57 8.80 17.51
C GLY A 117 -7.54 10.32 17.53
N ILE A 118 -8.70 10.97 17.66
CA ILE A 118 -8.83 12.42 17.51
C ILE A 118 -9.25 13.05 18.86
N PRO A 119 -8.46 13.98 19.43
CA PRO A 119 -8.85 14.75 20.61
C PRO A 119 -9.88 15.85 20.27
N ALA A 120 -10.88 16.07 21.15
CA ALA A 120 -11.92 17.09 20.99
C ALA A 120 -11.40 18.52 20.87
N GLY A 121 -12.19 19.37 20.19
CA GLY A 121 -12.09 20.83 20.32
C GLY A 121 -10.84 21.44 19.70
N LYS A 122 -10.10 20.69 18.87
CA LYS A 122 -9.01 21.22 18.05
C LYS A 122 -9.25 20.87 16.58
N PRO A 123 -8.94 21.79 15.65
CA PRO A 123 -9.08 21.55 14.22
C PRO A 123 -8.22 20.34 13.84
N THR A 124 -8.86 19.28 13.35
CA THR A 124 -8.24 17.96 13.30
C THR A 124 -7.44 17.77 12.04
N THR A 125 -6.18 17.45 12.26
CA THR A 125 -5.18 17.15 11.27
C THR A 125 -5.21 15.67 10.90
N LEU A 126 -5.79 15.32 9.76
CA LEU A 126 -5.47 14.06 9.09
C LEU A 126 -4.35 14.37 8.09
N ALA A 127 -3.28 13.58 8.12
CA ALA A 127 -2.21 13.72 7.15
C ALA A 127 -2.79 13.43 5.76
N ARG A 128 -3.06 14.48 4.99
CA ARG A 128 -3.07 14.42 3.53
C ARG A 128 -1.84 13.63 3.13
N THR A 129 -1.92 12.79 2.10
CA THR A 129 -0.73 12.19 1.48
C THR A 129 0.12 13.35 0.97
N CYS A 130 0.95 13.92 1.86
CA CYS A 130 1.85 14.99 1.53
C CYS A 130 2.92 14.32 0.69
N THR A 131 2.86 14.54 -0.62
CA THR A 131 4.03 14.37 -1.47
C THR A 131 5.13 15.18 -0.79
N PRO A 132 6.19 14.54 -0.26
CA PRO A 132 7.23 15.29 0.42
C PRO A 132 7.77 16.32 -0.58
N PRO A 133 8.03 17.58 -0.16
CA PRO A 133 8.67 18.53 -1.04
C PRO A 133 9.95 17.88 -1.58
N VAL A 134 10.12 17.91 -2.90
CA VAL A 134 11.34 17.44 -3.55
C VAL A 134 12.46 18.33 -3.03
N SER A 135 13.15 17.86 -1.98
CA SER A 135 14.35 18.51 -1.48
C SER A 135 15.34 18.53 -2.64
N PRO A 136 15.88 19.70 -3.04
CA PRO A 136 16.93 19.75 -4.06
C PRO A 136 18.19 18.98 -3.62
N ARG A 137 18.27 18.54 -2.35
CA ARG A 137 19.24 17.56 -1.86
C ARG A 137 18.56 16.19 -1.70
N ARG A 138 18.89 15.28 -2.63
CA ARG A 138 18.56 13.84 -2.67
C ARG A 138 19.01 13.11 -1.39
N ARG A 139 18.34 13.31 -0.26
CA ARG A 139 18.47 12.44 0.91
C ARG A 139 17.10 11.87 1.25
N PRO A 140 16.94 10.53 1.24
CA PRO A 140 15.73 9.90 1.76
C PRO A 140 15.44 10.39 3.18
N ILE A 141 14.18 10.66 3.48
CA ILE A 141 13.76 11.02 4.85
C ILE A 141 14.13 9.86 5.76
N SER A 142 15.03 10.09 6.70
CA SER A 142 15.38 9.08 7.70
C SER A 142 14.27 8.98 8.76
N TRP A 143 14.03 7.79 9.31
CA TRP A 143 13.07 7.59 10.41
C TRP A 143 13.41 8.45 11.64
N ARG A 144 14.69 8.77 11.87
CA ARG A 144 15.14 9.64 12.98
C ARG A 144 14.76 11.11 12.79
N SER A 145 14.61 11.57 11.54
CA SER A 145 14.17 12.94 11.21
C SER A 145 12.64 13.12 11.21
N TRP A 146 11.88 12.03 11.32
CA TRP A 146 10.41 12.05 11.28
C TRP A 146 9.76 12.99 12.32
N PRO A 147 10.17 13.01 13.61
CA PRO A 147 9.56 13.90 14.59
C PRO A 147 9.79 15.39 14.29
N ALA A 148 10.94 15.73 13.68
CA ALA A 148 11.27 17.10 13.30
C ALA A 148 10.47 17.55 12.07
N TRP A 149 10.34 16.68 11.07
CA TRP A 149 9.52 16.93 9.89
C TRP A 149 8.02 17.09 10.25
N ARG A 150 7.49 16.26 11.16
CA ARG A 150 6.10 16.37 11.65
C ARG A 150 5.83 17.70 12.37
N ARG A 151 6.84 18.25 13.05
CA ARG A 151 6.74 19.58 13.69
C ARG A 151 6.79 20.72 12.67
N GLN A 152 7.46 20.52 11.54
CA GLN A 152 7.68 21.54 10.51
C GLN A 152 6.63 21.54 9.40
N SER A 153 5.86 20.47 9.27
CA SER A 153 4.77 20.35 8.30
C SER A 153 3.45 20.62 9.01
N PRO A 154 2.95 21.89 9.06
CA PRO A 154 1.62 22.19 9.55
C PRO A 154 0.66 21.43 8.66
N THR A 155 0.18 20.31 9.17
CA THR A 155 -0.65 19.43 8.39
C THR A 155 -2.05 20.03 8.48
N PRO A 156 -2.67 20.37 7.34
CA PRO A 156 -3.91 21.11 7.34
C PRO A 156 -4.98 20.33 8.11
N SER A 157 -5.76 21.05 8.90
CA SER A 157 -6.89 20.45 9.57
C SER A 157 -7.97 20.14 8.53
N LEU A 158 -8.38 18.88 8.45
CA LEU A 158 -9.32 18.41 7.42
C LEU A 158 -10.77 18.59 7.85
N PHE A 159 -11.07 18.45 9.14
CA PHE A 159 -12.40 18.68 9.71
C PHE A 159 -12.32 19.01 11.21
N GLU A 160 -13.42 19.50 11.76
CA GLU A 160 -13.65 19.78 13.19
C GLU A 160 -14.83 18.97 13.69
N ALA A 161 -14.73 18.50 14.94
CA ALA A 161 -15.81 17.84 15.66
C ALA A 161 -15.83 18.32 17.12
N SER A 162 -16.98 18.15 17.78
CA SER A 162 -17.26 18.71 19.10
C SER A 162 -16.62 17.88 20.22
N GLU A 163 -16.61 16.56 20.12
CA GLU A 163 -16.00 15.67 21.11
C GLU A 163 -14.94 14.70 20.51
N PRO A 164 -14.12 14.01 21.34
CA PRO A 164 -13.09 13.12 20.85
C PRO A 164 -13.72 11.78 20.49
N ALA A 165 -13.44 11.28 19.29
CA ALA A 165 -13.89 9.96 18.85
C ALA A 165 -12.85 9.30 17.95
N ARG A 166 -13.07 8.01 17.67
CA ARG A 166 -12.40 7.33 16.56
C ARG A 166 -13.21 7.62 15.31
N TRP A 167 -12.55 8.25 14.34
CA TRP A 167 -13.18 8.64 13.09
C TRP A 167 -12.75 7.72 11.96
N ARG A 168 -13.71 7.41 11.09
CA ARG A 168 -13.57 6.58 9.91
C ARG A 168 -13.93 7.43 8.69
N VAL A 169 -13.08 7.38 7.67
CA VAL A 169 -13.33 8.06 6.39
C VAL A 169 -13.54 7.04 5.26
N GLY A 170 -13.05 5.82 5.42
CA GLY A 170 -13.26 4.72 4.48
C GLY A 170 -13.04 3.37 5.16
N VAL A 171 -13.62 2.31 4.58
CA VAL A 171 -13.34 0.92 4.91
C VAL A 171 -12.85 0.25 3.63
N LEU A 172 -11.71 -0.43 3.72
CA LEU A 172 -11.17 -1.22 2.63
C LEU A 172 -11.34 -2.69 3.00
N THR A 173 -12.21 -3.37 2.29
CA THR A 173 -12.71 -4.72 2.56
C THR A 173 -12.19 -5.74 1.55
N LEU A 174 -11.88 -5.30 0.32
CA LEU A 174 -11.42 -6.16 -0.75
C LEU A 174 -9.91 -6.02 -0.94
N PHE A 175 -9.20 -7.14 -1.01
CA PHE A 175 -7.78 -7.18 -1.34
C PHE A 175 -7.56 -8.03 -2.60
N ASP A 176 -6.98 -7.43 -3.63
CA ASP A 176 -6.72 -8.11 -4.91
C ASP A 176 -5.32 -8.76 -5.01
N GLY A 177 -4.55 -8.74 -3.91
CA GLY A 177 -3.16 -9.20 -3.88
C GLY A 177 -2.14 -8.05 -3.95
N VAL A 178 -2.56 -6.86 -4.39
CA VAL A 178 -1.70 -5.67 -4.51
C VAL A 178 -2.33 -4.45 -3.87
N ARG A 179 -3.65 -4.29 -3.98
CA ARG A 179 -4.40 -3.11 -3.58
C ARG A 179 -5.56 -3.50 -2.67
N TRP A 180 -5.82 -2.61 -1.73
CA TRP A 180 -7.02 -2.62 -0.92
C TRP A 180 -8.06 -1.68 -1.56
N SER A 181 -9.28 -2.18 -1.75
CA SER A 181 -10.43 -1.42 -2.25
C SER A 181 -11.64 -1.61 -1.33
N SER A 182 -12.67 -0.79 -1.54
CA SER A 182 -13.93 -0.86 -0.80
C SER A 182 -15.01 -1.50 -1.67
N ASP A 183 -15.81 -2.38 -1.09
CA ASP A 183 -17.05 -2.91 -1.67
C ASP A 183 -18.30 -2.13 -1.24
N ALA A 184 -18.12 -0.98 -0.58
CA ALA A 184 -19.22 -0.22 -0.02
C ALA A 184 -20.25 0.22 -1.08
N VAL A 185 -21.52 -0.01 -0.79
CA VAL A 185 -22.65 0.34 -1.64
C VAL A 185 -23.43 1.50 -1.02
N PHE A 186 -23.21 2.69 -1.57
CA PHE A 186 -23.85 3.91 -1.08
C PHE A 186 -25.27 4.05 -1.60
N ARG A 187 -26.20 4.30 -0.68
CA ARG A 187 -27.60 4.63 -0.99
C ARG A 187 -27.85 6.08 -0.66
N VAL A 188 -28.34 6.84 -1.64
CA VAL A 188 -28.73 8.24 -1.44
C VAL A 188 -29.88 8.26 -0.44
N GLY A 189 -29.69 9.05 0.61
CA GLY A 189 -30.70 9.28 1.63
C GLY A 189 -31.38 10.63 1.47
N GLY A 190 -32.47 10.82 2.19
CA GLY A 190 -33.04 12.14 2.42
C GLY A 190 -32.17 12.97 3.38
N PRO A 191 -32.70 14.07 3.95
CA PRO A 191 -31.98 14.95 4.87
C PRO A 191 -31.58 14.26 6.19
N THR A 192 -32.04 13.03 6.41
CA THR A 192 -31.65 12.19 7.53
C THR A 192 -31.44 10.76 7.04
N ILE A 193 -30.32 10.17 7.44
CA ILE A 193 -30.02 8.76 7.22
C ILE A 193 -29.88 8.08 8.57
N THR A 194 -30.54 6.94 8.73
CA THR A 194 -30.40 6.10 9.92
C THR A 194 -29.61 4.85 9.57
N MET A 195 -28.69 4.47 10.44
CA MET A 195 -27.86 3.29 10.31
C MET A 195 -28.04 2.40 11.53
N PRO A 196 -27.87 1.07 11.39
CA PRO A 196 -27.90 0.17 12.53
C PRO A 196 -26.70 0.46 13.43
N ALA A 197 -26.95 0.93 14.65
CA ALA A 197 -25.92 1.12 15.66
C ALA A 197 -26.11 0.13 16.81
N PRO A 198 -25.03 -0.49 17.31
CA PRO A 198 -25.08 -1.35 18.49
C PRO A 198 -25.36 -0.53 19.76
N ASP A 199 -25.71 -1.22 20.84
CA ASP A 199 -25.87 -0.57 22.16
C ASP A 199 -24.54 0.01 22.65
N GLY A 200 -24.61 1.21 23.23
CA GLY A 200 -23.45 1.86 23.85
C GLY A 200 -23.75 3.28 24.31
N SER A 201 -22.70 4.05 24.61
CA SER A 201 -22.87 5.43 25.05
C SER A 201 -23.16 6.33 23.85
N PRO A 202 -24.28 7.07 23.84
CA PRO A 202 -24.61 7.95 22.73
C PRO A 202 -23.57 9.07 22.62
N LEU A 203 -23.28 9.46 21.40
CA LEU A 203 -22.39 10.55 21.03
C LEU A 203 -23.08 11.40 19.98
N ARG A 204 -23.21 12.70 20.23
CA ARG A 204 -23.78 13.65 19.27
C ARG A 204 -22.73 14.66 18.89
N GLU A 205 -22.52 14.82 17.59
CA GLU A 205 -21.45 15.63 17.00
C GLU A 205 -22.02 16.54 15.93
N ASP A 206 -21.60 17.79 15.95
CA ASP A 206 -21.66 18.66 14.78
C ASP A 206 -20.29 18.66 14.12
N VAL A 207 -20.22 18.16 12.89
CA VAL A 207 -18.97 18.02 12.15
C VAL A 207 -18.88 19.10 11.09
N ARG A 208 -17.73 19.78 11.01
CA ARG A 208 -17.45 20.79 9.99
C ARG A 208 -16.26 20.38 9.15
N ILE A 209 -16.44 20.35 7.84
CA ILE A 209 -15.36 20.12 6.88
C ILE A 209 -14.52 21.39 6.74
N LEU A 210 -13.20 21.22 6.76
CA LEU A 210 -12.22 22.28 6.58
C LEU A 210 -11.52 22.11 5.23
N ASP A 211 -10.48 21.27 5.14
CA ASP A 211 -9.71 21.00 3.91
C ASP A 211 -9.88 19.55 3.40
N LEU A 212 -10.89 18.83 3.88
CA LEU A 212 -11.19 17.50 3.37
C LEU A 212 -11.80 17.60 1.96
N THR A 213 -11.16 16.94 1.00
CA THR A 213 -11.60 16.87 -0.39
C THR A 213 -12.13 15.48 -0.73
N GLY A 214 -12.87 15.37 -1.84
CA GLY A 214 -13.53 14.12 -2.24
C GLY A 214 -14.98 14.09 -1.78
N GLN A 215 -15.56 12.89 -1.63
CA GLN A 215 -16.98 12.74 -1.28
C GLN A 215 -17.18 12.12 0.11
N LEU A 216 -16.20 11.38 0.62
CA LEU A 216 -16.33 10.59 1.85
C LEU A 216 -16.37 11.47 3.10
N LEU A 217 -17.42 11.29 3.91
CA LEU A 217 -17.63 12.00 5.16
C LEU A 217 -16.93 11.29 6.32
N PRO A 218 -16.25 12.03 7.20
CA PRO A 218 -15.78 11.50 8.48
C PRO A 218 -16.95 11.05 9.36
N VAL A 219 -17.02 9.77 9.70
CA VAL A 219 -18.04 9.27 10.63
C VAL A 219 -17.36 8.69 11.85
N ALA A 220 -17.96 8.87 13.02
CA ALA A 220 -17.49 8.22 14.24
C ALA A 220 -17.69 6.70 14.13
N GLU A 221 -16.94 5.92 14.93
CA GLU A 221 -16.77 4.46 14.82
C GLU A 221 -18.07 3.65 14.55
N GLN A 222 -19.18 4.03 15.18
CA GLN A 222 -20.50 3.40 15.01
C GLN A 222 -21.53 4.49 14.75
N PRO A 223 -21.72 4.94 13.49
CA PRO A 223 -22.72 5.95 13.17
C PRO A 223 -24.13 5.35 13.33
N ALA A 224 -25.01 6.09 13.99
CA ALA A 224 -26.42 5.71 14.17
C ALA A 224 -27.34 6.57 13.30
N ARG A 225 -27.00 7.86 13.15
CA ARG A 225 -27.78 8.81 12.39
C ARG A 225 -26.90 9.88 11.80
N LEU A 226 -27.17 10.27 10.56
CA LEU A 226 -26.62 11.45 9.92
C LEU A 226 -27.75 12.41 9.56
N VAL A 227 -27.49 13.70 9.72
CA VAL A 227 -28.42 14.77 9.39
C VAL A 227 -27.69 15.82 8.56
N GLY A 228 -28.19 16.09 7.37
CA GLY A 228 -27.57 17.00 6.41
C GLY A 228 -28.09 16.78 5.00
N ASP A 229 -27.79 17.72 4.12
CA ASP A 229 -28.24 17.66 2.73
C ASP A 229 -27.25 16.86 1.87
N GLY A 230 -27.76 16.25 0.78
CA GLY A 230 -26.92 15.56 -0.20
C GLY A 230 -26.23 14.28 0.30
N LEU A 231 -26.71 13.71 1.41
CA LEU A 231 -26.08 12.56 2.05
C LEU A 231 -26.39 11.24 1.32
N ALA A 232 -25.39 10.38 1.26
CA ALA A 232 -25.56 8.96 0.96
C ALA A 232 -24.75 8.13 1.94
N ALA A 233 -25.19 6.90 2.23
CA ALA A 233 -24.49 6.03 3.16
C ALA A 233 -24.53 4.57 2.74
N ASP A 234 -23.50 3.85 3.12
CA ASP A 234 -23.54 2.41 3.26
C ASP A 234 -23.74 2.09 4.75
N ALA A 235 -24.96 1.69 5.09
CA ALA A 235 -25.34 1.36 6.46
C ALA A 235 -24.64 0.09 6.99
N THR A 236 -24.23 -0.82 6.09
CA THR A 236 -23.53 -2.06 6.45
C THR A 236 -22.08 -1.78 6.78
N ALA A 237 -21.40 -1.00 5.93
CA ALA A 237 -19.99 -0.61 6.15
C ALA A 237 -19.83 0.50 7.21
N GLY A 238 -20.93 1.18 7.56
CA GLY A 238 -20.92 2.36 8.42
C GLY A 238 -20.11 3.49 7.80
N LEU A 239 -20.36 3.76 6.51
CA LEU A 239 -19.70 4.81 5.74
C LEU A 239 -20.72 5.79 5.20
N ALA A 240 -20.29 7.04 5.01
CA ALA A 240 -21.12 8.06 4.40
C ALA A 240 -20.33 8.92 3.42
N LEU A 241 -21.06 9.52 2.49
CA LEU A 241 -20.53 10.47 1.53
C LEU A 241 -21.53 11.61 1.29
N HIS A 242 -21.00 12.72 0.77
CA HIS A 242 -21.77 13.80 0.20
C HIS A 242 -21.76 13.67 -1.32
N ALA A 243 -22.93 13.52 -1.94
CA ALA A 243 -23.08 13.14 -3.34
C ALA A 243 -22.43 14.14 -4.32
N GLN A 244 -22.45 15.43 -3.98
CA GLN A 244 -21.86 16.50 -4.79
C GLN A 244 -20.38 16.74 -4.50
N GLY A 245 -19.80 16.05 -3.52
CA GLY A 245 -18.44 16.30 -3.04
C GLY A 245 -18.39 17.28 -1.88
N LEU A 246 -17.30 17.23 -1.13
CA LEU A 246 -17.09 18.04 0.06
C LEU A 246 -16.52 19.40 -0.31
N GLU A 247 -17.16 20.43 0.22
CA GLU A 247 -16.70 21.81 0.17
C GLU A 247 -16.26 22.28 1.55
N GLN A 248 -15.30 23.20 1.56
CA GLN A 248 -14.85 23.83 2.79
C GLN A 248 -16.03 24.53 3.49
N GLY A 249 -16.21 24.23 4.77
CA GLY A 249 -17.29 24.77 5.58
C GLY A 249 -18.56 23.94 5.57
N TYR A 250 -18.67 22.86 4.78
CA TYR A 250 -19.80 21.92 4.84
C TYR A 250 -19.98 21.40 6.27
N ARG A 251 -21.25 21.27 6.70
CA ARG A 251 -21.62 20.84 8.05
C ARG A 251 -22.70 19.77 8.00
N TYR A 252 -22.61 18.84 8.94
CA TYR A 252 -23.63 17.82 9.14
C TYR A 252 -23.67 17.40 10.61
N GLY A 253 -24.85 16.99 11.06
CA GLY A 253 -25.06 16.38 12.35
C GLY A 253 -24.81 14.88 12.29
N LEU A 254 -24.17 14.35 13.31
CA LEU A 254 -23.85 12.94 13.47
C LEU A 254 -24.28 12.49 14.87
N ASP A 255 -25.22 11.55 14.93
CA ASP A 255 -25.43 10.74 16.13
C ASP A 255 -24.70 9.42 15.93
N ALA A 256 -23.89 9.04 16.90
CA ALA A 256 -23.08 7.83 16.90
C ALA A 256 -23.12 7.17 18.27
N VAL A 257 -22.56 5.97 18.35
CA VAL A 257 -22.38 5.23 19.60
C VAL A 257 -20.91 5.04 19.85
N ARG A 258 -20.45 5.41 21.06
CA ARG A 258 -19.11 5.06 21.52
C ARG A 258 -19.13 3.63 22.03
N THR A 259 -18.49 2.74 21.27
CA THR A 259 -18.06 1.46 21.81
C THR A 259 -17.02 1.72 22.90
N ARG A 260 -17.25 1.23 24.13
CA ARG A 260 -16.20 1.28 25.17
C ARG A 260 -14.94 0.61 24.63
N VAL A 261 -13.77 1.22 24.89
CA VAL A 261 -12.47 0.65 24.55
C VAL A 261 -12.40 -0.75 25.15
N ARG A 262 -12.54 -1.77 24.30
CA ARG A 262 -12.49 -3.17 24.71
C ARG A 262 -11.06 -3.50 25.16
N THR A 263 -10.93 -4.20 26.28
CA THR A 263 -9.63 -4.75 26.69
C THR A 263 -9.16 -5.77 25.64
N PRO A 264 -7.84 -6.05 25.52
CA PRO A 264 -7.32 -7.06 24.60
C PRO A 264 -8.00 -8.44 24.75
N ALA A 265 -8.43 -8.80 25.96
CA ALA A 265 -9.19 -10.01 26.24
C ALA A 265 -10.61 -10.00 25.62
N GLN A 266 -11.31 -8.86 25.65
CA GLN A 266 -12.62 -8.70 25.03
C GLN A 266 -12.54 -8.65 23.50
N GLN A 267 -11.46 -8.07 22.94
CA GLN A 267 -11.19 -8.13 21.49
C GLN A 267 -10.94 -9.57 21.02
N SER A 268 -10.24 -10.37 21.82
CA SER A 268 -9.98 -11.78 21.55
C SER A 268 -11.23 -12.66 21.66
N ALA A 269 -12.16 -12.32 22.57
CA ALA A 269 -13.45 -13.00 22.70
C ALA A 269 -14.43 -12.69 21.55
N GLN A 270 -14.25 -11.56 20.86
CA GLN A 270 -15.06 -11.16 19.72
C GLN A 270 -14.56 -11.73 18.38
N ARG A 271 -13.74 -12.80 18.41
CA ARG A 271 -13.38 -13.65 17.25
C ARG A 271 -14.59 -14.28 16.52
N VAL A 272 -15.83 -13.91 16.87
CA VAL A 272 -17.10 -14.44 16.37
C VAL A 272 -17.59 -13.72 15.09
N SER A 273 -16.72 -13.03 14.35
CA SER A 273 -17.03 -12.62 12.97
C SER A 273 -15.93 -13.08 12.01
N ARG A 274 -15.46 -14.32 12.22
CA ARG A 274 -14.60 -15.05 11.29
C ARG A 274 -15.42 -15.74 10.18
N ASP A 275 -16.73 -15.84 10.36
CA ASP A 275 -17.62 -16.58 9.47
C ASP A 275 -18.18 -15.72 8.32
N ASP A 276 -17.75 -14.46 8.17
CA ASP A 276 -17.99 -13.75 6.91
C ASP A 276 -16.99 -14.29 5.86
N PRO A 277 -17.46 -15.07 4.86
CA PRO A 277 -16.59 -15.65 3.85
C PRO A 277 -15.91 -14.56 3.02
N GLN A 278 -16.41 -13.32 2.99
CA GLN A 278 -15.77 -12.23 2.26
C GLN A 278 -14.56 -11.67 2.99
N LEU A 279 -14.64 -11.51 4.33
CA LEU A 279 -13.52 -11.02 5.14
C LEU A 279 -12.37 -12.02 5.26
N THR A 280 -12.61 -13.29 4.92
CA THR A 280 -11.62 -14.37 4.92
C THR A 280 -11.16 -14.76 3.51
N LYS A 281 -11.73 -14.17 2.46
CA LYS A 281 -11.40 -14.50 1.08
C LYS A 281 -10.08 -13.86 0.66
N LEU A 282 -9.02 -14.64 0.70
CA LEU A 282 -7.74 -14.27 0.12
C LEU A 282 -7.72 -14.64 -1.38
N PRO A 283 -7.23 -13.77 -2.28
CA PRO A 283 -7.10 -14.09 -3.69
C PRO A 283 -6.15 -15.28 -3.94
N LEU A 284 -6.40 -15.99 -5.05
CA LEU A 284 -5.47 -17.02 -5.53
C LEU A 284 -4.16 -16.34 -5.95
N GLY A 285 -3.02 -16.83 -5.45
CA GLY A 285 -1.69 -16.28 -5.75
C GLY A 285 -0.99 -15.53 -4.62
N ILE A 286 -1.58 -15.46 -3.41
CA ILE A 286 -0.83 -14.99 -2.23
C ILE A 286 0.39 -15.91 -2.00
N PRO A 287 1.59 -15.34 -1.74
CA PRO A 287 2.78 -16.12 -1.44
C PRO A 287 2.53 -17.12 -0.31
N ALA A 288 2.97 -18.37 -0.51
CA ALA A 288 2.79 -19.45 0.48
C ALA A 288 3.30 -19.04 1.88
N SER A 289 4.42 -18.32 1.94
CA SER A 289 4.98 -17.81 3.20
C SER A 289 4.03 -16.93 4.03
N LEU A 290 3.16 -16.15 3.38
CA LEU A 290 2.16 -15.32 4.06
C LEU A 290 1.00 -16.16 4.60
N ARG A 291 0.63 -17.22 3.86
CA ARG A 291 -0.38 -18.19 4.30
C ARG A 291 0.14 -19.00 5.48
N ASP A 292 1.35 -19.53 5.38
CA ASP A 292 2.02 -20.30 6.44
C ASP A 292 2.21 -19.44 7.71
N PHE A 293 2.53 -18.15 7.54
CA PHE A 293 2.59 -17.20 8.66
C PHE A 293 1.22 -17.02 9.33
N ALA A 294 0.16 -16.80 8.55
CA ALA A 294 -1.20 -16.66 9.10
C ALA A 294 -1.66 -17.92 9.84
N GLU A 295 -1.32 -19.11 9.33
CA GLU A 295 -1.64 -20.41 9.95
C GLU A 295 -0.82 -20.66 11.23
N SER A 296 0.44 -20.25 11.27
CA SER A 296 1.31 -20.41 12.45
C SER A 296 1.05 -19.43 13.60
N THR A 297 0.24 -18.39 13.36
CA THR A 297 -0.13 -17.40 14.40
C THR A 297 -1.42 -17.79 15.14
N HIS A 298 -1.95 -18.99 14.89
CA HIS A 298 -3.09 -19.58 15.59
C HIS A 298 -2.68 -20.46 16.76
#